data_AF-A0A229P5Z5-F1
#
_entry.id   AF-A0A229P5Z5-F1
#
_cell.length_a   1.000
_cell.length_b   1.000
_cell.length_c   1.000
_cell.angle_alpha   90.00
_cell.angle_beta   90.00
_cell.angle_gamma   90.00
#
_symmetry.space_group_name_H-M   'P 1'
#
loop_
_entity.id
_entity.type
_entity.pdbx_description
1 polymer ?
#
loop_
_entity_poly.entity_id
_entity_poly.type
_entity_poly.pdbx_seq_one_letter_code
_entity_poly.pdbx_strand_id
1 'polypeptide(L)' 'MMSKEVRFEVESVAAKGATMANVITDKETGVQYLLAIYPNVGSGLTVLVDQDGKPLLKK' A
#
# COMPACT_ATOMS: atom_id res chain seq x y z
N MET A 1 -8.25 -19.43 -20.60
CA MET A 1 -8.50 -18.03 -20.18
C MET A 1 -7.33 -17.66 -19.28
N MET A 2 -6.35 -16.90 -19.77
CA MET A 2 -5.22 -16.48 -18.94
C MET A 2 -5.74 -15.50 -17.88
N SER A 3 -5.46 -15.76 -16.61
CA SER A 3 -5.78 -14.81 -15.52
C SER A 3 -5.04 -13.51 -15.80
N LYS A 4 -5.77 -12.39 -15.90
CA LYS A 4 -5.17 -11.07 -16.00
C LYS A 4 -4.26 -10.87 -14.79
N GLU A 5 -2.99 -10.60 -15.04
CA GLU A 5 -2.00 -10.46 -13.97
C GLU A 5 -2.42 -9.32 -13.03
N VAL A 6 -2.45 -9.58 -11.72
CA VAL A 6 -2.84 -8.58 -10.73
C VAL A 6 -1.70 -7.58 -10.60
N ARG A 7 -1.93 -6.30 -10.94
CA ARG A 7 -0.90 -5.24 -10.94
C ARG A 7 -0.39 -4.87 -9.54
N PHE A 8 -1.28 -4.86 -8.54
CA PHE A 8 -0.95 -4.40 -7.19
C PHE A 8 -0.77 -5.57 -6.23
N GLU A 9 0.36 -5.59 -5.55
CA GLU A 9 0.62 -6.50 -4.43
C GLU A 9 0.25 -5.79 -3.11
N VAL A 10 -0.35 -6.51 -2.17
CA VAL A 10 -0.78 -5.97 -0.87
C VAL A 10 -0.15 -6.76 0.26
N GLU A 11 0.55 -6.05 1.15
CA GLU A 11 1.17 -6.60 2.35
C GLU A 11 0.57 -5.94 3.59
N SER A 12 0.03 -6.74 4.50
CA SER A 12 -0.49 -6.22 5.78
C SER A 12 0.65 -6.01 6.76
N VAL A 13 0.95 -4.75 7.11
CA VAL A 13 2.11 -4.40 7.95
C VAL A 13 1.75 -4.12 9.41
N ALA A 14 0.48 -3.82 9.70
CA ALA A 14 0.02 -3.72 11.08
C ALA A 14 -1.48 -4.01 11.22
N ALA A 15 -1.83 -4.67 12.30
CA ALA A 15 -3.20 -4.73 12.81
C ALA A 15 -3.14 -4.56 14.34
N LYS A 16 -3.65 -3.43 14.86
CA LYS A 16 -3.75 -3.20 16.30
C LYS A 16 -5.14 -2.70 16.64
N GLY A 17 -5.89 -3.51 17.38
CA GLY A 17 -7.30 -3.27 17.62
C GLY A 17 -8.05 -3.18 16.29
N ALA A 18 -8.87 -2.14 16.12
CA ALA A 18 -9.60 -1.90 14.87
C ALA A 18 -8.73 -1.29 13.76
N THR A 19 -7.53 -0.78 14.06
CA THR A 19 -6.71 -0.12 13.03
C THR A 19 -5.95 -1.14 12.20
N MET A 20 -6.08 -1.04 10.87
CA MET A 20 -5.36 -1.86 9.89
C MET A 20 -4.47 -0.98 9.04
N ALA A 21 -3.27 -1.47 8.72
CA ALA A 21 -2.34 -0.81 7.81
C ALA A 21 -1.78 -1.81 6.80
N ASN A 22 -1.88 -1.46 5.51
CA ASN A 22 -1.34 -2.23 4.41
C ASN A 22 -0.33 -1.39 3.62
N VAL A 23 0.72 -2.02 3.13
CA VAL A 23 1.58 -1.49 2.07
C VAL A 23 1.11 -2.09 0.75
N ILE A 24 0.80 -1.22 -0.21
CA ILE A 24 0.39 -1.62 -1.56
C ILE A 24 1.55 -1.27 -2.50
N THR A 25 2.04 -2.24 -3.27
CA THR A 25 3.11 -2.04 -4.26
C THR A 25 2.53 -2.11 -5.67
N ASP A 26 2.76 -1.08 -6.48
CA ASP A 26 2.55 -1.13 -7.92
C ASP A 26 3.70 -1.87 -8.60
N LYS A 27 3.45 -3.08 -9.12
CA LYS A 27 4.50 -3.90 -9.75
C LYS A 27 5.05 -3.32 -11.05
N GLU A 28 4.35 -2.39 -11.70
CA GLU A 28 4.84 -1.76 -12.93
C GLU A 28 5.86 -0.65 -12.66
N THR A 29 5.69 0.08 -11.56
CA THR A 29 6.50 1.28 -11.25
C THR A 29 7.39 1.13 -10.03
N GLY A 30 7.12 0.13 -9.18
CA GLY A 30 7.74 -0.04 -7.86
C GLY A 30 7.21 0.91 -6.79
N VAL A 31 6.34 1.87 -7.13
CA VAL A 31 5.79 2.86 -6.17
C VAL A 31 4.97 2.14 -5.10
N GLN A 32 5.17 2.57 -3.85
CA GLN A 32 4.47 2.02 -2.70
C GLN A 32 3.51 3.02 -2.07
N TYR A 33 2.41 2.51 -1.52
CA TYR A 33 1.39 3.28 -0.83
C TYR A 33 1.11 2.69 0.54
N LEU A 34 0.96 3.55 1.55
CA LEU A 34 0.43 3.17 2.87
C LEU A 34 -1.08 3.41 2.88
N LEU A 35 -1.84 2.33 3.00
CA LEU A 35 -3.28 2.36 3.24
C LEU A 35 -3.53 2.14 4.72
N ALA A 36 -4.08 3.15 5.41
CA ALA A 36 -4.54 3.05 6.79
C ALA A 36 -6.07 2.99 6.81
N ILE A 37 -6.63 2.04 7.56
CA ILE A 37 -8.07 1.79 7.62
C ILE A 37 -8.50 1.74 9.08
N TYR A 38 -9.58 2.47 9.38
CA TYR A 38 -10.35 2.29 10.61
C TYR A 38 -11.76 1.83 10.21
N PRO A 39 -12.09 0.54 10.36
CA PRO A 39 -13.35 -0.04 9.92
C PRO A 39 -14.55 0.75 10.41
N ASN A 40 -15.50 0.97 9.50
CA ASN A 40 -16.75 1.72 9.73
C ASN A 40 -16.58 3.21 10.08
N VAL A 41 -15.36 3.76 10.03
CA VAL A 41 -15.09 5.19 10.25
C VAL A 41 -14.48 5.83 9.01
N GLY A 42 -13.45 5.21 8.42
CA GLY A 42 -12.82 5.74 7.21
C GLY A 42 -11.47 5.11 6.88
N SER A 43 -10.86 5.61 5.81
CA SER A 43 -9.53 5.21 5.36
C SER A 43 -8.75 6.39 4.78
N GLY A 44 -7.43 6.25 4.75
CA GLY A 44 -6.52 7.19 4.12
C GLY A 44 -5.44 6.46 3.34
N LEU A 45 -5.01 7.05 2.22
CA LEU A 45 -3.96 6.53 1.35
C LEU A 45 -2.92 7.61 1.13
N THR A 46 -1.64 7.28 1.29
CA THR A 46 -0.52 8.15 0.94
C THR A 46 0.58 7.36 0.25
N VAL A 47 1.35 8.02 -0.62
CA VAL A 47 2.58 7.48 -1.19
C VAL A 47 3.62 7.38 -0.08
N LEU A 48 4.36 6.27 -0.04
CA LEU A 48 5.56 6.16 0.78
C LEU A 48 6.70 6.90 0.08
N VAL A 49 7.38 7.78 0.81
CA VAL A 49 8.46 8.61 0.27
C VAL A 49 9.77 8.37 1.02
N ASP A 50 10.89 8.63 0.35
CA ASP A 50 12.22 8.70 0.95
C ASP A 50 12.44 10.03 1.69
N GLN A 51 13.64 10.21 2.24
CA GLN A 51 14.05 11.42 2.97
C GLN A 51 14.04 12.70 2.12
N ASP A 52 14.08 12.60 0.80
CA ASP A 52 14.05 13.73 -0.14
C ASP A 52 12.60 14.02 -0.60
N GLY A 53 11.61 13.27 -0.11
CA GLY A 53 10.21 13.38 -0.51
C GLY A 53 9.90 12.73 -1.86
N LYS A 54 10.81 11.92 -2.42
CA LYS A 54 10.56 11.17 -3.65
C LYS A 54 9.88 9.84 -3.34
N PRO A 55 9.09 9.27 -4.27
CA PRO A 55 8.47 7.96 -4.05
C PRO A 55 9.50 6.87 -3.71
N LEU A 56 9.22 6.11 -2.65
CA LEU A 56 10.02 4.98 -2.23
C LEU A 56 9.70 3.76 -3.09
N LEU A 57 10.67 3.31 -3.90
CA LEU A 57 10.46 2.21 -4.85
C LEU A 57 10.88 0.86 -4.26
N LYS A 58 9.99 -0.15 -4.36
CA LYS A 58 10.29 -1.56 -4.09
C LYS A 58 10.94 -2.17 -5.33
N LYS A 59 12.13 -2.76 -5.17
CA LYS A 59 12.86 -3.46 -6.24
C LYS A 59 12.39 -4.90 -6.38
#